data_AF-A0A3M1K420-F1
#
_entry.id   AF-A0A3M1K420-F1
#
_cell.length_a   1.000
_cell.length_b   1.000
_cell.length_c   1.000
_cell.angle_alpha   90.00
_cell.angle_beta   90.00
_cell.angle_gamma   90.00
#
_symmetry.space_group_name_H-M   'P 1'
#
loop_
_entity.id
_entity.type
_entity.pdbx_description
1 polymer ?
#
loop_
_entity_poly.entity_id
_entity_poly.type
_entity_poly.pdbx_seq_one_letter_code
_entity_poly.pdbx_strand_id
1 'polypeptide(L)'
;MRSMCTSPTKQKGAALLVGLILLLILTVLGVASLNDTVVQNKMSGAMQDTNAALQAADSAVREAEAFIDGLTTLAGFVDNNGLYTEGKAPDPYDAATWTGTVSAVAPGTHGQSTKPRYFIELMGDVQENNSNTSVNIQTYSHESGAGQLKGFRIVGRATGASGVAQRIVESYYVRRF
;
A
#
# COMPACT_ATOMS: atom_id res chain seq x y z
N MET A 1 35.34 -85.73 -18.54
CA MET A 1 34.20 -85.24 -17.74
C MET A 1 33.83 -83.85 -18.27
N ARG A 2 32.58 -83.66 -18.73
CA ARG A 2 32.15 -82.49 -19.53
C ARG A 2 32.20 -81.19 -18.72
N SER A 3 32.74 -80.15 -19.35
CA SER A 3 32.66 -78.76 -18.88
C SER A 3 31.31 -78.15 -19.28
N MET A 4 30.66 -77.43 -18.37
CA MET A 4 29.51 -76.56 -18.66
C MET A 4 29.74 -75.22 -17.96
N CYS A 5 30.21 -74.23 -18.72
CA CYS A 5 30.22 -72.83 -18.31
C CYS A 5 29.00 -72.16 -18.95
N THR A 6 28.03 -71.75 -18.15
CA THR A 6 26.81 -71.08 -18.60
C THR A 6 27.11 -69.63 -18.92
N SER A 7 26.95 -69.25 -20.20
CA SER A 7 27.05 -67.87 -20.67
C SER A 7 25.94 -67.00 -20.05
N PRO A 8 26.25 -65.82 -19.48
CA PRO A 8 25.23 -64.89 -18.99
C PRO A 8 24.53 -64.23 -20.18
N THR A 9 23.22 -64.43 -20.28
CA THR A 9 22.35 -63.81 -21.29
C THR A 9 22.37 -62.28 -21.14
N LYS A 10 22.90 -61.57 -22.13
CA LYS A 10 22.91 -60.10 -22.19
C LYS A 10 21.51 -59.57 -22.51
N GLN A 11 20.75 -59.18 -21.48
CA GLN A 11 19.49 -58.47 -21.65
C GLN A 11 19.74 -57.05 -22.19
N LYS A 12 19.69 -56.87 -23.52
CA LYS A 12 19.98 -55.59 -24.18
C LYS A 12 18.77 -54.66 -24.38
N GLY A 13 17.55 -55.09 -24.02
CA GLY A 13 16.32 -54.29 -24.23
C GLY A 13 15.69 -53.73 -22.95
N ALA A 14 15.65 -54.53 -21.88
CA ALA A 14 14.94 -54.17 -20.64
C ALA A 14 15.56 -52.95 -19.92
N ALA A 15 16.89 -52.81 -19.97
CA ALA A 15 17.59 -51.70 -19.33
C ALA A 15 17.21 -50.33 -19.91
N LEU A 16 16.98 -50.23 -21.22
CA LEU A 16 16.59 -48.97 -21.86
C LEU A 16 15.16 -48.57 -21.48
N LEU A 17 14.24 -49.54 -21.42
CA LEU A 17 12.85 -49.31 -21.04
C LEU A 17 12.72 -48.89 -19.57
N VAL A 18 13.44 -49.57 -18.67
CA VAL A 18 13.51 -49.18 -17.25
C VAL A 18 14.15 -47.81 -17.08
N GLY A 19 15.23 -47.51 -17.83
CA GLY A 19 15.85 -46.18 -17.83
C GLY A 19 14.90 -45.07 -18.28
N LEU A 20 14.09 -45.31 -19.32
CA LEU A 20 13.09 -44.35 -19.80
C LEU A 20 11.98 -44.11 -18.79
N ILE A 21 11.47 -45.17 -18.14
CA ILE A 21 10.45 -45.06 -17.09
C ILE A 21 10.99 -44.26 -15.91
N LEU A 22 12.22 -44.55 -15.46
CA LEU A 22 12.85 -43.82 -14.37
C LEU A 22 13.07 -42.34 -14.74
N LEU A 23 13.51 -42.04 -15.97
CA LEU A 23 13.68 -40.67 -16.44
C LEU A 23 12.34 -39.93 -16.50
N LEU A 24 11.28 -40.58 -16.97
CA LEU A 24 9.92 -40.02 -17.00
C LEU A 24 9.45 -39.66 -15.58
N ILE A 25 9.61 -40.59 -14.63
CA ILE A 25 9.24 -40.36 -13.22
C ILE A 25 10.01 -39.16 -12.65
N LEU A 26 11.33 -39.10 -12.85
CA LEU A 26 12.16 -37.98 -12.38
C LEU A 26 11.74 -36.65 -13.02
N THR A 27 11.40 -36.66 -14.31
CA THR A 27 10.92 -35.45 -15.02
C THR A 27 9.60 -34.94 -14.44
N VAL A 28 8.62 -35.82 -14.21
CA VAL A 28 7.32 -35.44 -13.65
C VAL A 28 7.48 -34.87 -12.25
N LEU A 29 8.33 -35.48 -11.41
CA LEU A 29 8.63 -34.98 -10.07
C LEU A 29 9.35 -33.62 -10.11
N GLY A 30 10.28 -33.43 -11.05
CA GLY A 30 10.97 -32.17 -11.28
C GLY A 30 10.03 -31.03 -11.75
N VAL A 31 9.09 -31.32 -12.66
CA VAL A 31 8.11 -30.32 -13.13
C VAL A 31 7.11 -29.95 -12.03
N ALA A 32 6.65 -30.92 -11.24
CA ALA A 32 5.73 -30.65 -10.13
C ALA A 32 6.33 -29.66 -9.13
N SER A 33 7.62 -29.82 -8.78
CA SER A 33 8.33 -28.94 -7.84
C SER A 33 8.63 -27.54 -8.40
N LEU A 34 8.75 -27.38 -9.73
CA LEU A 34 8.88 -26.07 -10.37
C LEU A 34 7.57 -25.27 -10.34
N ASN A 35 6.41 -25.93 -10.45
CA ASN A 35 5.11 -25.24 -10.43
C ASN A 35 4.86 -24.50 -9.10
N ASP A 36 5.21 -25.12 -7.98
CA ASP A 36 5.08 -24.48 -6.65
C ASP A 36 5.99 -23.24 -6.52
N THR A 37 7.21 -23.34 -7.06
CA THR A 37 8.19 -22.23 -7.06
C THR A 37 7.66 -21.02 -7.85
N VAL A 38 6.99 -21.25 -8.98
CA VAL A 38 6.42 -20.16 -9.80
C VAL A 38 5.31 -19.42 -9.05
N VAL A 39 4.43 -20.13 -8.35
CA VAL A 39 3.35 -19.51 -7.57
C VAL A 39 3.91 -18.68 -6.43
N GLN A 40 4.88 -19.22 -5.69
CA GLN A 40 5.55 -18.51 -4.60
C GLN A 40 6.27 -17.25 -5.08
N ASN A 41 6.95 -17.32 -6.24
CA ASN A 41 7.63 -16.16 -6.81
C ASN A 41 6.64 -15.04 -7.21
N LYS A 42 5.48 -15.39 -7.78
CA LYS A 42 4.43 -14.41 -8.10
C LYS A 42 3.83 -13.79 -6.83
N MET A 43 3.59 -14.58 -5.79
CA MET A 43 3.12 -14.09 -4.51
C MET A 43 4.14 -13.15 -3.86
N SER A 44 5.43 -13.50 -3.89
CA SER A 44 6.51 -12.65 -3.38
C SER A 44 6.59 -11.31 -4.12
N GLY A 45 6.44 -11.33 -5.46
CA GLY A 45 6.41 -10.10 -6.25
C GLY A 45 5.20 -9.21 -5.92
N ALA A 46 4.02 -9.80 -5.80
CA ALA A 46 2.81 -9.07 -5.43
C ALA A 46 2.90 -8.48 -4.00
N MET A 47 3.47 -9.22 -3.04
CA MET A 47 3.70 -8.73 -1.67
C MET A 47 4.69 -7.57 -1.66
N GLN A 48 5.79 -7.66 -2.40
CA GLN A 48 6.77 -6.58 -2.49
C GLN A 48 6.16 -5.31 -3.09
N ASP A 49 5.39 -5.45 -4.18
CA ASP A 49 4.72 -4.33 -4.84
C ASP A 49 3.68 -3.66 -3.93
N THR A 50 2.93 -4.49 -3.20
CA THR A 50 1.96 -4.05 -2.20
C THR A 50 2.61 -3.29 -1.04
N ASN A 51 3.76 -3.77 -0.57
CA ASN A 51 4.51 -3.11 0.51
C ASN A 51 5.11 -1.78 0.03
N ALA A 52 5.61 -1.71 -1.20
CA ALA A 52 6.07 -0.45 -1.80
C ALA A 52 4.93 0.58 -1.89
N ALA A 53 3.75 0.15 -2.34
CA ALA A 53 2.56 0.99 -2.37
C ALA A 53 2.19 1.52 -0.98
N LEU A 54 2.27 0.67 0.06
CA LEU A 54 1.97 1.10 1.44
C LEU A 54 2.99 2.13 1.95
N GLN A 55 4.29 1.86 1.81
CA GLN A 55 5.34 2.79 2.27
C GLN A 55 5.22 4.18 1.63
N ALA A 56 4.85 4.23 0.35
CA ALA A 56 4.64 5.51 -0.31
C ALA A 56 3.33 6.20 0.06
N ALA A 57 2.27 5.44 0.40
CA ALA A 57 1.05 6.01 0.94
C ALA A 57 1.33 6.64 2.32
N ASP A 58 2.09 5.95 3.18
CA ASP A 58 2.54 6.48 4.48
C ASP A 58 3.44 7.71 4.30
N SER A 59 4.30 7.71 3.29
CA SER A 59 5.11 8.89 2.95
C SER A 59 4.26 10.08 2.53
N ALA A 60 3.13 9.87 1.84
CA ALA A 60 2.22 10.95 1.47
C ALA A 60 1.43 11.48 2.66
N VAL A 61 1.03 10.62 3.59
CA VAL A 61 0.41 11.02 4.86
C VAL A 61 1.41 11.86 5.66
N ARG A 62 2.67 11.44 5.76
CA ARG A 62 3.72 12.20 6.45
C ARG A 62 3.94 13.59 5.84
N GLU A 63 3.90 13.69 4.51
CA GLU A 63 3.98 14.99 3.82
C GLU A 63 2.80 15.89 4.18
N ALA A 64 1.59 15.32 4.24
CA ALA A 64 0.39 16.04 4.63
C ALA A 64 0.46 16.52 6.10
N GLU A 65 0.98 15.70 7.01
CA GLU A 65 1.22 16.09 8.41
C GLU A 65 2.22 17.25 8.49
N ALA A 66 3.34 17.16 7.75
CA ALA A 66 4.32 18.25 7.66
C ALA A 66 3.71 19.53 7.09
N PHE A 67 2.82 19.42 6.09
CA PHE A 67 2.06 20.55 5.58
C PHE A 67 1.18 21.18 6.67
N ILE A 68 0.43 20.38 7.44
CA ILE A 68 -0.40 20.86 8.55
C ILE A 68 0.45 21.55 9.61
N ASP A 69 1.61 20.99 9.96
CA ASP A 69 2.53 21.57 10.93
C ASP A 69 3.08 22.93 10.49
N GLY A 70 3.21 23.16 9.18
CA GLY A 70 3.61 24.44 8.60
C GLY A 70 2.49 25.48 8.51
N LEU A 71 1.23 25.11 8.78
CA LEU A 71 0.12 26.06 8.69
C LEU A 71 0.16 27.09 9.83
N THR A 72 -0.12 28.34 9.50
CA THR A 72 -0.37 29.40 10.49
C THR A 72 -1.84 29.76 10.59
N THR A 73 -2.61 29.49 9.53
CA THR A 73 -4.05 29.76 9.45
C THR A 73 -4.75 28.62 8.73
N LEU A 74 -6.06 28.51 8.95
CA LEU A 74 -6.93 27.54 8.25
C LEU A 74 -7.61 28.12 7.01
N ALA A 75 -7.31 29.36 6.62
CA ALA A 75 -7.96 30.04 5.51
C ALA A 75 -7.73 29.36 4.14
N GLY A 76 -6.74 28.48 4.04
CA GLY A 76 -6.45 27.69 2.85
C GLY A 76 -7.39 26.50 2.61
N PHE A 77 -8.21 26.13 3.60
CA PHE A 77 -9.22 25.07 3.44
C PHE A 77 -10.45 25.62 2.71
N VAL A 78 -10.44 25.52 1.38
CA VAL A 78 -11.44 26.09 0.47
C VAL A 78 -12.05 25.05 -0.48
N ASP A 79 -12.10 23.80 -0.03
CA ASP A 79 -12.65 22.64 -0.76
C ASP A 79 -11.98 22.38 -2.12
N ASN A 80 -10.68 22.63 -2.21
CA ASN A 80 -9.90 22.47 -3.43
C ASN A 80 -8.41 22.26 -3.12
N ASN A 81 -7.63 21.86 -4.12
CA ASN A 81 -6.19 21.59 -4.03
C ASN A 81 -5.83 20.55 -2.96
N GLY A 82 -6.71 19.58 -2.72
CA GLY A 82 -6.54 18.59 -1.67
C GLY A 82 -6.79 19.10 -0.25
N LEU A 83 -7.38 20.28 -0.07
CA LEU A 83 -7.72 20.85 1.23
C LEU A 83 -9.23 21.08 1.33
N TYR A 84 -9.87 20.39 2.27
CA TYR A 84 -11.32 20.33 2.40
C TYR A 84 -11.80 20.75 3.79
N THR A 85 -12.87 21.52 3.80
CA THR A 85 -13.62 21.81 5.02
C THR A 85 -14.44 20.60 5.46
N GLU A 86 -14.97 20.65 6.67
CA GLU A 86 -15.71 19.56 7.30
C GLU A 86 -16.87 19.07 6.44
N GLY A 87 -16.89 17.78 6.11
CA GLY A 87 -17.95 17.14 5.33
C GLY A 87 -17.92 17.46 3.83
N LYS A 88 -16.87 18.10 3.33
CA LYS A 88 -16.67 18.42 1.91
C LYS A 88 -15.61 17.57 1.21
N ALA A 89 -14.97 16.67 1.95
CA ALA A 89 -13.97 15.79 1.37
C ALA A 89 -14.55 14.87 0.30
N PRO A 90 -13.81 14.62 -0.79
CA PRO A 90 -14.19 13.69 -1.83
C PRO A 90 -14.11 12.23 -1.33
N ASP A 91 -14.82 11.32 -1.99
CA ASP A 91 -14.77 9.88 -1.66
C ASP A 91 -13.36 9.31 -1.98
N PRO A 92 -12.63 8.74 -1.00
CA PRO A 92 -11.34 8.09 -1.23
C PRO A 92 -11.37 6.98 -2.29
N TYR A 93 -12.51 6.31 -2.48
CA TYR A 93 -12.64 5.17 -3.38
C TYR A 93 -13.03 5.58 -4.81
N ASP A 94 -13.37 6.86 -5.04
CA ASP A 94 -13.58 7.38 -6.38
C ASP A 94 -12.23 7.65 -7.07
N ALA A 95 -12.10 7.18 -8.31
CA ALA A 95 -10.93 7.42 -9.13
C ALA A 95 -10.71 8.92 -9.42
N ALA A 96 -11.79 9.71 -9.51
CA ALA A 96 -11.73 11.15 -9.75
C ALA A 96 -10.99 11.92 -8.65
N THR A 97 -11.07 11.44 -7.40
CA THR A 97 -10.42 12.01 -6.21
C THR A 97 -8.91 12.16 -6.37
N TRP A 98 -8.30 11.21 -7.09
CA TRP A 98 -6.85 11.09 -7.19
C TRP A 98 -6.27 11.78 -8.42
N THR A 99 -6.95 12.83 -8.89
CA THR A 99 -6.58 13.56 -10.11
C THR A 99 -6.68 15.07 -9.93
N GLY A 100 -6.04 15.82 -10.84
CA GLY A 100 -6.19 17.28 -10.92
C GLY A 100 -5.86 18.00 -9.61
N THR A 101 -6.76 18.89 -9.20
CA THR A 101 -6.71 19.66 -7.95
C THR A 101 -7.49 19.00 -6.81
N VAL A 102 -8.15 17.87 -7.04
CA VAL A 102 -8.96 17.19 -6.01
C VAL A 102 -8.08 16.58 -4.91
N SER A 103 -6.84 16.27 -5.25
CA SER A 103 -5.81 15.84 -4.28
C SER A 103 -4.48 16.54 -4.58
N ALA A 104 -3.66 16.71 -3.57
CA ALA A 104 -2.29 17.18 -3.71
C ALA A 104 -1.35 16.02 -4.10
N VAL A 105 -0.25 16.34 -4.78
CA VAL A 105 0.79 15.37 -5.13
C VAL A 105 1.89 15.42 -4.08
N ALA A 106 2.17 14.29 -3.44
CA ALA A 106 3.31 14.16 -2.54
C ALA A 106 4.62 13.91 -3.32
N PRO A 107 5.78 14.21 -2.71
CA PRO A 107 7.07 13.78 -3.23
C PRO A 107 7.08 12.27 -3.52
N GLY A 108 7.69 11.88 -4.65
CA GLY A 108 7.76 10.47 -5.03
C GLY A 108 8.77 9.72 -4.17
N THR A 109 8.36 8.58 -3.61
CA THR A 109 9.27 7.58 -3.04
C THR A 109 9.86 6.70 -4.16
N HIS A 110 11.00 6.07 -3.91
CA HIS A 110 11.66 5.21 -4.92
C HIS A 110 10.80 3.99 -5.26
N GLY A 111 10.77 3.62 -6.54
CA GLY A 111 10.09 2.40 -7.00
C GLY A 111 8.59 2.54 -7.20
N GLN A 112 8.05 3.75 -7.36
CA GLN A 112 6.61 3.97 -7.57
C GLN A 112 6.30 4.21 -9.05
N SER A 113 5.25 3.59 -9.58
CA SER A 113 4.79 3.82 -10.96
C SER A 113 4.18 5.22 -11.15
N THR A 114 3.52 5.74 -10.11
CA THR A 114 2.93 7.08 -10.10
C THR A 114 3.25 7.78 -8.78
N LYS A 115 3.43 9.10 -8.81
CA LYS A 115 3.64 9.87 -7.58
C LYS A 115 2.44 9.68 -6.63
N PRO A 116 2.68 9.47 -5.33
CA PRO A 116 1.60 9.34 -4.38
C PRO A 116 0.87 10.67 -4.20
N ARG A 117 -0.38 10.60 -3.76
CA ARG A 117 -1.26 11.76 -3.63
C ARG A 117 -1.95 11.73 -2.29
N TYR A 118 -2.35 12.89 -1.79
CA TYR A 118 -3.09 12.99 -0.53
C TYR A 118 -4.12 14.11 -0.59
N PHE A 119 -5.10 14.06 0.29
CA PHE A 119 -5.94 15.20 0.62
C PHE A 119 -6.16 15.26 2.13
N ILE A 120 -6.55 16.43 2.62
CA ILE A 120 -6.72 16.76 4.03
C ILE A 120 -8.11 17.34 4.21
N GLU A 121 -8.84 16.81 5.17
CA GLU A 121 -10.14 17.29 5.61
C GLU A 121 -10.01 17.86 7.02
N LEU A 122 -10.52 19.07 7.23
CA LEU A 122 -10.66 19.66 8.55
C LEU A 122 -11.84 18.99 9.27
N MET A 123 -11.61 18.46 10.47
CA MET A 123 -12.61 17.74 11.28
C MET A 123 -13.16 18.57 12.44
N GLY A 124 -12.86 19.87 12.45
CA GLY A 124 -13.34 20.81 13.47
C GLY A 124 -12.49 20.83 14.74
N ASP A 125 -13.07 21.36 15.81
CA ASP A 125 -12.45 21.52 17.11
C ASP A 125 -12.43 20.21 17.90
N VAL A 126 -11.26 19.83 18.41
CA VAL A 126 -11.12 18.71 19.34
C VAL A 126 -11.20 19.27 20.76
N GLN A 127 -12.28 18.97 21.47
CA GLN A 127 -12.45 19.39 22.87
C GLN A 127 -11.51 18.56 23.76
N GLU A 128 -10.53 19.21 24.39
CA GLU A 128 -9.86 18.66 25.57
C GLU A 128 -10.87 18.62 26.71
N ASN A 129 -11.27 17.43 27.14
CA ASN A 129 -12.14 17.26 28.30
C ASN A 129 -11.31 17.44 29.58
N ASN A 130 -10.87 18.67 29.86
CA ASN A 130 -10.32 19.07 31.14
C ASN A 130 -11.49 19.57 32.01
N SER A 131 -11.94 18.73 32.94
CA SER A 131 -13.13 18.97 33.79
C SER A 131 -13.00 20.17 34.76
N ASN A 132 -12.06 21.10 34.55
CA ASN A 132 -11.83 22.28 35.37
C ASN A 132 -11.87 23.63 34.63
N THR A 133 -12.30 23.68 33.36
CA THR A 133 -12.52 24.97 32.68
C THR A 133 -13.90 25.02 32.05
N SER A 134 -14.70 25.92 32.60
CA SER A 134 -16.07 26.27 32.24
C SER A 134 -16.37 26.27 30.74
N VAL A 135 -17.51 25.68 30.41
CA VAL A 135 -18.20 25.73 29.11
C VAL A 135 -18.26 27.17 28.58
N ASN A 136 -17.61 27.42 27.44
CA ASN A 136 -17.96 28.55 26.57
C ASN A 136 -18.51 27.98 25.26
N ILE A 137 -19.83 28.11 25.08
CA ILE A 137 -20.49 27.93 23.80
C ILE A 137 -20.22 29.19 22.99
N GLN A 138 -19.32 29.10 22.00
CA GLN A 138 -19.21 30.11 20.96
C GLN A 138 -19.18 29.45 19.58
N THR A 139 -20.34 29.58 18.93
CA THR A 139 -20.63 29.73 17.50
C THR A 139 -19.45 29.60 16.53
N TYR A 140 -19.65 28.76 15.51
CA TYR A 140 -18.91 28.70 14.24
C TYR A 140 -18.32 30.07 13.83
N SER A 141 -17.01 30.22 13.98
CA SER A 141 -16.27 31.34 13.42
C SER A 141 -14.96 30.82 12.83
N HIS A 142 -14.82 30.95 11.50
CA HIS A 142 -13.62 30.62 10.73
C HIS A 142 -12.50 31.66 10.92
N GLU A 143 -12.23 32.08 12.16
CA GLU A 143 -11.34 33.21 12.44
C GLU A 143 -10.39 32.87 13.59
N SER A 144 -9.10 32.76 13.24
CA SER A 144 -7.90 32.73 14.09
C SER A 144 -7.94 31.85 15.36
N GLY A 145 -7.64 30.57 15.19
CA GLY A 145 -7.53 29.57 16.24
C GLY A 145 -6.25 29.66 17.08
N ALA A 146 -5.93 30.81 17.70
CA ALA A 146 -4.87 30.84 18.69
C ALA A 146 -5.29 30.02 19.93
N GLY A 147 -4.67 28.86 20.13
CA GLY A 147 -4.87 27.98 21.29
C GLY A 147 -5.93 26.88 21.14
N GLN A 148 -6.58 26.76 19.98
CA GLN A 148 -7.57 25.69 19.75
C GLN A 148 -6.91 24.44 19.16
N LEU A 149 -7.30 23.26 19.66
CA LEU A 149 -6.96 21.99 19.02
C LEU A 149 -7.88 21.76 17.83
N LYS A 150 -7.30 21.58 16.65
CA LYS A 150 -8.02 21.26 15.43
C LYS A 150 -7.69 19.84 15.00
N GLY A 151 -8.73 19.09 14.65
CA GLY A 151 -8.61 17.74 14.12
C GLY A 151 -8.54 17.78 12.59
N PHE A 152 -7.74 16.88 12.03
CA PHE A 152 -7.57 16.70 10.59
C PHE A 152 -7.70 15.22 10.27
N ARG A 153 -8.40 14.93 9.17
CA ARG A 153 -8.40 13.61 8.54
C ARG A 153 -7.56 13.71 7.28
N ILE A 154 -6.55 12.86 7.21
CA ILE A 154 -5.60 12.81 6.09
C ILE A 154 -5.83 11.50 5.37
N VAL A 155 -6.00 11.57 4.05
CA VAL A 155 -6.15 10.38 3.22
C VAL A 155 -5.07 10.40 2.15
N GLY A 156 -4.20 9.40 2.16
CA GLY A 156 -3.12 9.22 1.19
C GLY A 156 -3.37 8.02 0.29
N ARG A 157 -3.01 8.11 -0.99
CA ARG A 157 -3.01 6.99 -1.94
C ARG A 157 -1.70 6.90 -2.69
N ALA A 158 -1.25 5.67 -2.88
CA ALA A 158 -0.09 5.37 -3.71
C ALA A 158 -0.25 4.06 -4.49
N THR A 159 0.56 3.90 -5.54
CA THR A 159 0.63 2.71 -6.39
C THR A 159 2.01 2.07 -6.31
N GLY A 160 2.13 0.75 -6.32
CA GLY A 160 3.42 0.06 -6.31
C GLY A 160 4.25 0.30 -7.59
N ALA A 161 5.42 -0.31 -7.67
CA ALA A 161 6.29 -0.30 -8.85
C ALA A 161 5.60 -0.80 -10.12
N SER A 162 4.73 -1.80 -9.97
CA SER A 162 3.99 -2.38 -11.09
C SER A 162 2.86 -1.49 -11.60
N GLY A 163 2.43 -0.50 -10.79
CA GLY A 163 1.23 0.30 -11.03
C GLY A 163 -0.10 -0.44 -10.74
N VAL A 164 -0.05 -1.74 -10.46
CA VAL A 164 -1.22 -2.59 -10.19
C VAL A 164 -1.60 -2.55 -8.71
N ALA A 165 -0.65 -2.74 -7.80
CA ALA A 165 -0.95 -2.63 -6.37
C ALA A 165 -1.29 -1.19 -6.01
N GLN A 166 -2.40 -1.00 -5.32
CA GLN A 166 -2.85 0.30 -4.83
C GLN A 166 -3.13 0.22 -3.33
N ARG A 167 -2.71 1.24 -2.60
CA ARG A 167 -2.97 1.38 -1.18
C ARG A 167 -3.51 2.76 -0.88
N ILE A 168 -4.56 2.79 -0.08
CA ILE A 168 -5.14 3.99 0.51
C ILE A 168 -4.94 3.86 2.02
N VAL A 169 -4.43 4.91 2.63
CA VAL A 169 -4.19 5.01 4.07
C VAL A 169 -4.94 6.23 4.57
N GLU A 170 -5.57 6.07 5.72
CA GLU A 170 -6.30 7.13 6.42
C GLU A 170 -5.67 7.34 7.80
N SER A 171 -5.40 8.60 8.13
CA SER A 171 -4.79 9.02 9.40
C SER A 171 -5.58 10.17 9.98
N TYR A 172 -5.69 10.22 11.31
CA TYR A 172 -6.26 11.33 12.04
C TYR A 172 -5.15 12.05 12.79
N TYR A 173 -5.02 13.34 12.53
CA TYR A 173 -3.97 14.19 13.08
C TYR A 173 -4.59 15.36 13.85
N VAL A 174 -4.02 15.71 15.00
CA VAL A 174 -4.51 16.83 15.81
C VAL A 174 -3.38 17.82 15.99
N ARG A 175 -3.65 19.10 15.73
CA ARG A 175 -2.66 20.16 15.93
C ARG A 175 -3.25 21.35 16.69
N ARG A 176 -2.44 21.92 17.57
CA ARG A 176 -2.72 23.19 18.23
C ARG A 176 -2.19 24.35 17.40
N PHE A 177 -3.04 25.33 17.11
CA PHE A 177 -2.70 26.56 16.38
C PHE A 177 -2.37 27.70 17.34
#